data_AF-A0A353SAD8-F1
#
_entry.id   AF-A0A353SAD8-F1
#
_cell.length_a   1.000
_cell.length_b   1.000
_cell.length_c   1.000
_cell.angle_alpha   90.00
_cell.angle_beta   90.00
_cell.angle_gamma   90.00
#
_symmetry.space_group_name_H-M   'P 1'
#
loop_
_entity.id
_entity.type
_entity.pdbx_description
1 polymer ?
#
loop_
_entity_poly.entity_id
_entity_poly.type
_entity_poly.pdbx_seq_one_letter_code
_entity_poly.pdbx_strand_id
1 'polypeptide(L)'
;MTLLFAGAAASARDIRQIEADFLRGSIQQKTSAVREAAENDSVALCLKALDFALDVQDVLAGDSDLHELVTVSVRLLKKTMLTEEQAKDVSAKLAQVFKAFPDNKIRVAVLDKFEEFPSESNVSLINAYVAEKAQKAAEDALSAPMDDVLLKSVRLLKSAGNKTSFNVLFVADLMNIWPGYKDELEDAFGPLANSCGPEIIRMMSSVRLSEKIDILDIVRRNEKISKKIKGELAENALSASIYKADGEIPAAEELSPEHVQLQLASLKLISDTQWTRASKMVTDYFPIARLEYESSLITPVQFAQAIGDIAAVACAETGQVLSSYLDFLNKCMESDDAPVEAVVLSVINALGGLGDKTAFDYLLYVTYLDYPQEVTDAARNALAQLKW
;
A
#
# COMPACT_ATOMS: atom_id res chain seq x y z
N MET A 1 26.40 -37.42 -56.80
CA MET A 1 26.39 -37.55 -55.34
C MET A 1 25.33 -36.59 -54.84
N THR A 2 24.08 -37.05 -54.88
CA THR A 2 22.88 -36.24 -54.64
C THR A 2 22.32 -36.67 -53.29
N LEU A 3 22.58 -35.87 -52.25
CA LEU A 3 22.03 -36.07 -50.91
C LEU A 3 20.55 -35.65 -50.93
N LEU A 4 19.66 -36.64 -50.89
CA LEU A 4 18.25 -36.45 -50.57
C LEU A 4 18.14 -36.04 -49.10
N PHE A 5 17.72 -34.79 -48.87
CA PHE A 5 17.09 -34.41 -47.60
C PHE A 5 15.68 -34.99 -47.57
N ALA A 6 15.48 -36.06 -46.81
CA ALA A 6 14.16 -36.51 -46.40
C ALA A 6 13.67 -35.57 -45.29
N GLY A 7 12.86 -34.58 -45.65
CA GLY A 7 12.07 -33.83 -44.69
C GLY A 7 10.95 -34.72 -44.15
N ALA A 8 11.03 -35.08 -42.87
CA ALA A 8 9.89 -35.67 -42.17
C ALA A 8 8.83 -34.58 -41.96
N ALA A 9 7.86 -34.52 -42.87
CA ALA A 9 6.60 -33.84 -42.62
C ALA A 9 5.84 -34.67 -41.58
N ALA A 10 5.81 -34.23 -40.32
CA ALA A 10 4.90 -34.78 -39.33
C ALA A 10 3.46 -34.60 -39.85
N SER A 11 2.76 -35.70 -40.10
CA SER A 11 1.37 -35.66 -40.56
C SER A 11 0.50 -35.13 -39.43
N ALA A 12 -0.05 -33.92 -39.59
CA ALA A 12 -1.12 -33.43 -38.72
C ALA A 12 -2.28 -34.43 -38.76
N ARG A 13 -2.57 -35.08 -37.62
CA ARG A 13 -3.66 -36.04 -37.49
C ARG A 13 -4.99 -35.30 -37.52
N ASP A 14 -6.02 -35.90 -38.11
CA ASP A 14 -7.36 -35.27 -38.18
C ASP A 14 -7.90 -35.03 -36.76
N ILE A 15 -8.27 -33.77 -36.47
CA ILE A 15 -8.87 -33.34 -35.19
C ILE A 15 -10.08 -34.20 -34.81
N ARG A 16 -10.86 -34.68 -35.79
CA ARG A 16 -12.00 -35.58 -35.53
C ARG A 16 -11.57 -36.93 -34.97
N GLN A 17 -10.42 -37.44 -35.40
CA GLN A 17 -9.86 -38.69 -34.90
C GLN A 17 -9.32 -38.51 -33.48
N ILE A 18 -8.64 -37.39 -33.21
CA ILE A 18 -8.19 -37.02 -31.85
C ILE A 18 -9.38 -36.91 -30.90
N GLU A 19 -10.50 -36.31 -31.34
CA GLU A 19 -11.72 -36.22 -30.54
C GLU A 19 -12.35 -37.59 -30.25
N ALA A 20 -12.37 -38.50 -31.23
CA ALA A 20 -12.87 -39.86 -31.02
C ALA A 20 -12.02 -40.65 -30.01
N ASP A 21 -10.69 -40.48 -30.08
CA ASP A 21 -9.74 -41.09 -29.14
C ASP A 21 -9.93 -40.50 -27.73
N PHE A 22 -10.15 -39.18 -27.62
CA PHE A 22 -10.50 -38.54 -26.36
C PHE A 22 -11.76 -39.15 -25.74
N LEU A 23 -12.85 -39.31 -26.50
CA LEU A 23 -14.12 -39.81 -25.94
C LEU A 23 -14.02 -41.26 -25.46
N ARG A 24 -13.29 -42.14 -26.17
CA ARG A 24 -13.18 -43.57 -25.87
C ARG A 24 -12.09 -43.92 -24.85
N GLY A 25 -11.11 -43.05 -24.69
CA GLY A 25 -9.90 -43.36 -23.93
C GLY A 25 -10.03 -43.24 -22.41
N SER A 26 -9.04 -43.82 -21.71
CA SER A 26 -8.77 -43.59 -20.28
C SER A 26 -8.41 -42.12 -20.01
N ILE A 27 -8.32 -41.70 -18.75
CA ILE A 27 -7.96 -40.32 -18.37
C ILE A 27 -6.56 -39.93 -18.89
N GLN A 28 -5.62 -40.87 -18.89
CA GLN A 28 -4.27 -40.69 -19.45
C GLN A 28 -4.33 -40.50 -20.97
N GLN A 29 -5.18 -41.26 -21.66
CA GLN A 29 -5.39 -41.14 -23.10
C GLN A 29 -6.09 -39.82 -23.45
N LYS A 30 -7.06 -39.37 -22.63
CA LYS A 30 -7.68 -38.04 -22.74
C LYS A 30 -6.63 -36.93 -22.62
N THR A 31 -5.69 -37.06 -21.68
CA THR A 31 -4.60 -36.08 -21.49
C THR A 31 -3.68 -36.02 -22.70
N SER A 32 -3.34 -37.17 -23.27
CA SER A 32 -2.54 -37.26 -24.49
C SER A 32 -3.25 -36.63 -25.69
N ALA A 33 -4.55 -36.90 -25.85
CA ALA A 33 -5.36 -36.31 -26.92
C ALA A 33 -5.47 -34.78 -26.79
N VAL A 34 -5.57 -34.24 -25.57
CA VAL A 34 -5.56 -32.78 -25.35
C VAL A 34 -4.24 -32.14 -25.77
N ARG A 35 -3.10 -32.78 -25.46
CA ARG A 35 -1.78 -32.29 -25.92
C ARG A 35 -1.69 -32.28 -27.44
N GLU A 36 -2.07 -33.39 -28.09
CA GLU A 36 -2.06 -33.53 -29.55
C GLU A 36 -3.01 -32.53 -30.23
N ALA A 37 -4.18 -32.27 -29.65
CA ALA A 37 -5.12 -31.28 -30.17
C ALA A 37 -4.58 -29.84 -30.06
N ALA A 38 -3.85 -29.52 -28.98
CA ALA A 38 -3.25 -28.19 -28.80
C ALA A 38 -2.10 -27.92 -29.78
N GLU A 39 -1.37 -28.97 -30.23
CA GLU A 39 -0.39 -28.85 -31.32
C GLU A 39 -1.04 -28.52 -32.67
N ASN A 40 -2.33 -28.83 -32.82
CA ASN A 40 -3.16 -28.48 -33.99
C ASN A 40 -4.03 -27.23 -33.74
N ASP A 41 -3.64 -26.37 -32.79
CA ASP A 41 -4.31 -25.11 -32.43
C ASP A 41 -5.80 -25.26 -32.04
N SER A 42 -6.20 -26.43 -31.53
CA SER A 42 -7.59 -26.69 -31.13
C SER A 42 -7.80 -26.56 -29.61
N VAL A 43 -8.44 -25.46 -29.20
CA VAL A 43 -8.81 -25.20 -27.80
C VAL A 43 -10.06 -25.97 -27.37
N ALA A 44 -10.90 -26.41 -28.32
CA ALA A 44 -12.18 -27.06 -28.05
C ALA A 44 -12.03 -28.34 -27.21
N LEU A 45 -10.93 -29.09 -27.41
CA LEU A 45 -10.67 -30.32 -26.66
C LEU A 45 -10.23 -30.03 -25.22
N CYS A 46 -9.53 -28.91 -24.98
CA CYS A 46 -9.20 -28.47 -23.63
C CYS A 46 -10.49 -28.18 -22.84
N LEU A 47 -11.46 -27.49 -23.46
CA LEU A 47 -12.74 -27.19 -22.80
C LEU A 47 -13.55 -28.46 -22.51
N LYS A 48 -13.63 -29.39 -23.48
CA LYS A 48 -14.27 -30.70 -23.26
C LYS A 48 -13.60 -31.51 -22.14
N ALA A 49 -12.28 -31.41 -22.00
CA ALA A 49 -11.56 -32.05 -20.92
C ALA A 49 -11.87 -31.44 -19.55
N LEU A 50 -12.01 -30.11 -19.48
CA LEU A 50 -12.43 -29.43 -18.26
C LEU A 50 -13.88 -29.75 -17.88
N ASP A 51 -14.80 -29.80 -18.86
CA ASP A 51 -16.19 -30.20 -18.60
C ASP A 51 -16.26 -31.65 -18.08
N PHE A 52 -15.56 -32.58 -18.75
CA PHE A 52 -15.45 -33.96 -18.26
C PHE A 52 -14.91 -34.02 -16.82
N ALA A 53 -13.85 -33.26 -16.52
CA ALA A 53 -13.24 -33.28 -15.22
C ALA A 53 -14.17 -32.71 -14.13
N LEU A 54 -14.91 -31.64 -14.43
CA LEU A 54 -15.91 -31.07 -13.53
C LEU A 54 -17.09 -32.02 -13.27
N ASP A 55 -17.48 -32.82 -14.26
CA ASP A 55 -18.59 -33.79 -14.11
C ASP A 55 -18.20 -34.99 -13.22
N VAL A 56 -16.92 -35.38 -13.19
CA VAL A 56 -16.45 -36.57 -12.47
C VAL A 56 -15.68 -36.28 -11.18
N GLN A 57 -15.45 -35.00 -10.85
CA GLN A 57 -14.58 -34.61 -9.74
C GLN A 57 -14.99 -35.22 -8.39
N ASP A 58 -16.29 -35.33 -8.11
CA ASP A 58 -16.78 -35.77 -6.80
C ASP A 58 -16.47 -37.25 -6.56
N VAL A 59 -16.31 -38.01 -7.65
CA VAL A 59 -15.99 -39.44 -7.64
C VAL A 59 -14.48 -39.67 -7.68
N LEU A 60 -13.74 -38.81 -8.37
CA LEU A 60 -12.32 -38.99 -8.69
C LEU A 60 -11.41 -37.90 -8.07
N ALA A 61 -11.83 -37.28 -6.97
CA ALA A 61 -11.14 -36.14 -6.34
C ALA A 61 -9.68 -36.38 -5.93
N GLY A 62 -9.27 -37.63 -5.75
CA GLY A 62 -7.90 -38.02 -5.41
C GLY A 62 -7.08 -38.62 -6.56
N ASP A 63 -7.66 -38.67 -7.77
CA ASP A 63 -7.03 -39.33 -8.91
C ASP A 63 -5.95 -38.42 -9.54
N SER A 64 -4.70 -38.91 -9.56
CA SER A 64 -3.57 -38.15 -10.08
C SER A 64 -3.66 -37.89 -11.58
N ASP A 65 -4.24 -38.81 -12.35
CA ASP A 65 -4.38 -38.67 -13.79
C ASP A 65 -5.45 -37.62 -14.11
N LEU A 66 -6.51 -37.53 -13.30
CA LEU A 66 -7.50 -36.47 -13.42
C LEU A 66 -6.87 -35.10 -13.14
N HIS A 67 -6.05 -35.00 -12.09
CA HIS A 67 -5.34 -33.77 -11.77
C HIS A 67 -4.38 -33.35 -12.89
N GLU A 68 -3.69 -34.31 -13.51
CA GLU A 68 -2.84 -34.06 -14.67
C GLU A 68 -3.67 -33.56 -15.87
N LEU A 69 -4.79 -34.22 -16.18
CA LEU A 69 -5.69 -33.83 -17.26
C LEU A 69 -6.15 -32.37 -17.09
N VAL A 70 -6.62 -32.00 -15.89
CA VAL A 70 -7.07 -30.63 -15.59
C VAL A 70 -5.92 -29.65 -15.73
N THR A 71 -4.77 -29.93 -15.11
CA THR A 71 -3.60 -29.04 -15.15
C THR A 71 -3.13 -28.79 -16.59
N VAL A 72 -3.04 -29.84 -17.41
CA VAL A 72 -2.64 -29.75 -18.81
C VAL A 72 -3.67 -28.97 -19.62
N SER A 73 -4.96 -29.27 -19.44
CA SER A 73 -6.05 -28.60 -20.16
C SER A 73 -6.08 -27.10 -19.86
N VAL A 74 -5.93 -26.70 -18.59
CA VAL A 74 -5.84 -25.28 -18.20
C VAL A 74 -4.65 -24.59 -18.84
N ARG A 75 -3.45 -25.20 -18.78
CA ARG A 75 -2.22 -24.59 -19.30
C ARG A 75 -2.25 -24.36 -20.82
N LEU A 76 -2.91 -25.24 -21.54
CA LEU A 76 -2.98 -25.20 -23.01
C LEU A 76 -4.05 -24.25 -23.56
N LEU A 77 -4.94 -23.71 -22.74
CA LEU A 77 -5.86 -22.65 -23.15
C LEU A 77 -5.08 -21.42 -23.62
N LYS A 78 -5.42 -20.87 -24.78
CA LYS A 78 -4.81 -19.64 -25.32
C LYS A 78 -5.88 -18.68 -25.80
N LYS A 79 -5.85 -17.42 -25.34
CA LYS A 79 -6.85 -16.40 -25.72
C LYS A 79 -6.78 -16.07 -27.22
N THR A 80 -5.59 -16.15 -27.82
CA THR A 80 -5.36 -15.84 -29.25
C THR A 80 -6.17 -16.71 -30.22
N MET A 81 -6.72 -17.83 -29.75
CA MET A 81 -7.49 -18.79 -30.54
C MET A 81 -9.00 -18.66 -30.33
N LEU A 82 -9.47 -17.64 -29.60
CA LEU A 82 -10.84 -17.53 -29.14
C LEU A 82 -11.43 -16.17 -29.50
N THR A 83 -12.75 -16.14 -29.72
CA THR A 83 -13.50 -14.88 -29.75
C THR A 83 -13.63 -14.30 -28.33
N GLU A 84 -13.99 -13.02 -28.23
CA GLU A 84 -14.23 -12.38 -26.93
C GLU A 84 -15.37 -13.04 -26.13
N GLU A 85 -16.40 -13.58 -26.80
CA GLU A 85 -17.48 -14.33 -26.14
C GLU A 85 -16.97 -15.66 -25.58
N GLN A 86 -16.23 -16.43 -26.38
CA GLN A 86 -15.61 -17.67 -25.93
C GLN A 86 -14.61 -17.42 -24.80
N ALA A 87 -13.85 -16.33 -24.84
CA ALA A 87 -12.92 -15.98 -23.77
C ALA A 87 -13.64 -15.73 -22.43
N LYS A 88 -14.87 -15.18 -22.45
CA LYS A 88 -15.70 -15.03 -21.25
C LYS A 88 -16.16 -16.38 -20.72
N ASP A 89 -16.59 -17.29 -21.59
CA ASP A 89 -16.99 -18.65 -21.20
C ASP A 89 -15.81 -19.42 -20.60
N VAL A 90 -14.63 -19.29 -21.21
CA VAL A 90 -13.38 -19.87 -20.66
C VAL A 90 -13.06 -19.29 -19.29
N SER A 91 -13.18 -17.97 -19.11
CA SER A 91 -12.99 -17.35 -17.79
C SER A 91 -13.95 -17.92 -16.74
N ALA A 92 -15.24 -18.07 -17.07
CA ALA A 92 -16.23 -18.66 -16.17
C ALA A 92 -15.91 -20.13 -15.84
N LYS A 93 -15.44 -20.89 -16.84
CA LYS A 93 -15.00 -22.28 -16.68
C LYS A 93 -13.79 -22.39 -15.76
N LEU A 94 -12.79 -21.54 -15.93
CA LEU A 94 -11.62 -21.48 -15.05
C LEU A 94 -12.01 -21.19 -13.60
N ALA A 95 -12.97 -20.28 -13.37
CA ALA A 95 -13.50 -20.02 -12.02
C ALA A 95 -14.21 -21.23 -11.40
N GLN A 96 -14.91 -22.04 -12.21
CA GLN A 96 -15.49 -23.31 -11.75
C GLN A 96 -14.39 -24.28 -11.32
N VAL A 97 -13.35 -24.45 -12.16
CA VAL A 97 -12.20 -25.33 -11.87
C VAL A 97 -11.49 -24.91 -10.57
N PHE A 98 -11.27 -23.60 -10.34
CA PHE A 98 -10.63 -23.10 -9.12
C PHE A 98 -11.40 -23.50 -7.84
N LYS A 99 -12.73 -23.45 -7.89
CA LYS A 99 -13.62 -23.80 -6.77
C LYS A 99 -13.67 -25.31 -6.55
N ALA A 100 -13.84 -26.04 -7.64
CA ALA A 100 -13.96 -27.49 -7.74
C ALA A 100 -12.72 -28.21 -7.18
N PHE A 101 -11.54 -27.83 -7.64
CA PHE A 101 -10.30 -28.54 -7.32
C PHE A 101 -9.50 -27.83 -6.23
N PRO A 102 -9.33 -28.41 -5.02
CA PRO A 102 -8.55 -27.80 -3.95
C PRO A 102 -7.03 -27.92 -4.14
N ASP A 103 -6.57 -28.75 -5.08
CA ASP A 103 -5.15 -28.98 -5.35
C ASP A 103 -4.41 -27.67 -5.74
N ASN A 104 -3.27 -27.44 -5.09
CA ASN A 104 -2.49 -26.22 -5.26
C ASN A 104 -1.94 -26.07 -6.68
N LYS A 105 -1.50 -27.15 -7.35
CA LYS A 105 -0.94 -27.08 -8.70
C LYS A 105 -2.01 -26.68 -9.71
N ILE A 106 -3.22 -27.22 -9.56
CA ILE A 106 -4.37 -26.86 -10.41
C ILE A 106 -4.74 -25.38 -10.18
N ARG A 107 -4.91 -24.96 -8.93
CA ARG A 107 -5.29 -23.57 -8.62
C ARG A 107 -4.25 -22.57 -9.09
N VAL A 108 -2.96 -22.86 -8.91
CA VAL A 108 -1.87 -22.01 -9.45
C VAL A 108 -1.93 -21.92 -10.97
N ALA A 109 -2.17 -23.04 -11.67
CA ALA A 109 -2.31 -23.05 -13.13
C ALA A 109 -3.54 -22.26 -13.60
N VAL A 110 -4.64 -22.28 -12.85
CA VAL A 110 -5.82 -21.46 -13.12
C VAL A 110 -5.51 -19.97 -12.93
N LEU A 111 -4.83 -19.61 -11.83
CA LEU A 111 -4.44 -18.22 -11.56
C LEU A 111 -3.53 -17.65 -12.66
N ASP A 112 -2.61 -18.46 -13.21
CA ASP A 112 -1.79 -18.08 -14.38
C ASP A 112 -2.64 -17.68 -15.60
N LYS A 113 -3.84 -18.26 -15.73
CA LYS A 113 -4.75 -17.98 -16.84
C LYS A 113 -5.68 -16.80 -16.58
N PHE A 114 -5.84 -16.34 -15.35
CA PHE A 114 -6.70 -15.18 -15.07
C PHE A 114 -6.14 -13.86 -15.65
N GLU A 115 -4.83 -13.74 -15.84
CA GLU A 115 -4.24 -12.58 -16.54
C GLU A 115 -4.56 -12.61 -18.05
N GLU A 116 -4.55 -13.81 -18.65
CA GLU A 116 -4.85 -14.01 -20.07
C GLU A 116 -6.37 -13.92 -20.35
N PHE A 117 -7.19 -14.29 -19.36
CA PHE A 117 -8.66 -14.28 -19.40
C PHE A 117 -9.23 -13.42 -18.26
N PRO A 118 -9.09 -12.07 -18.33
CA PRO A 118 -9.52 -11.18 -17.27
C PRO A 118 -11.04 -11.14 -17.13
N SER A 119 -11.52 -11.12 -15.89
CA SER A 119 -12.95 -11.02 -15.56
C SER A 119 -13.17 -10.47 -14.16
N GLU A 120 -14.12 -9.54 -14.00
CA GLU A 120 -14.51 -8.99 -12.70
C GLU A 120 -15.03 -10.07 -11.74
N SER A 121 -15.66 -11.13 -12.28
CA SER A 121 -16.11 -12.26 -11.48
C SER A 121 -14.94 -13.06 -10.90
N ASN A 122 -13.86 -13.23 -11.67
CA ASN A 122 -12.64 -13.88 -11.19
C ASN A 122 -11.96 -13.03 -10.13
N VAL A 123 -11.88 -11.70 -10.32
CA VAL A 123 -11.34 -10.79 -9.29
C VAL A 123 -12.15 -10.90 -8.00
N SER A 124 -13.49 -10.95 -8.10
CA SER A 124 -14.38 -11.12 -6.96
C SER A 124 -14.17 -12.47 -6.25
N LEU A 125 -13.98 -13.55 -7.02
CA LEU A 125 -13.65 -14.87 -6.49
C LEU A 125 -12.33 -14.85 -5.72
N ILE A 126 -11.29 -14.22 -6.28
CA ILE A 126 -9.98 -14.14 -5.64
C ILE A 126 -10.02 -13.25 -4.39
N ASN A 127 -10.76 -12.14 -4.42
CA ASN A 127 -11.00 -11.32 -3.23
C ASN A 127 -11.66 -12.13 -2.10
N ALA A 128 -12.68 -12.92 -2.43
CA ALA A 128 -13.35 -13.78 -1.45
C ALA A 128 -12.41 -14.86 -0.89
N TYR A 129 -11.58 -15.47 -1.74
CA TYR A 129 -10.58 -16.45 -1.34
C TYR A 129 -9.53 -15.85 -0.38
N VAL A 130 -8.98 -14.69 -0.71
CA VAL A 130 -8.00 -14.00 0.14
C VAL A 130 -8.64 -13.59 1.47
N ALA A 131 -9.87 -13.06 1.45
CA ALA A 131 -10.59 -12.67 2.66
C ALA A 131 -10.89 -13.86 3.58
N GLU A 132 -11.32 -15.00 3.02
CA GLU A 132 -11.54 -16.23 3.79
C GLU A 132 -10.24 -16.73 4.44
N LYS A 133 -9.13 -16.69 3.69
CA LYS A 133 -7.81 -17.06 4.21
C LYS A 133 -7.32 -16.10 5.30
N ALA A 134 -7.56 -14.80 5.14
CA ALA A 134 -7.21 -13.80 6.14
C ALA A 134 -8.01 -14.02 7.44
N GLN A 135 -9.32 -14.28 7.33
CA GLN A 135 -10.17 -14.56 8.47
C GLN A 135 -9.70 -15.81 9.23
N LYS A 136 -9.45 -16.92 8.52
CA LYS A 136 -8.94 -18.15 9.15
C LYS A 136 -7.60 -17.92 9.85
N ALA A 137 -6.67 -17.22 9.20
CA ALA A 137 -5.38 -16.89 9.80
C ALA A 137 -5.51 -15.98 11.04
N ALA A 138 -6.51 -15.10 11.09
CA ALA A 138 -6.81 -14.29 12.28
C ALA A 138 -7.32 -15.14 13.46
N GLU A 139 -8.12 -16.18 13.17
CA GLU A 139 -8.71 -17.08 14.18
C GLU A 139 -7.69 -18.08 14.74
N ASP A 140 -6.75 -18.55 13.91
CA ASP A 140 -5.85 -19.66 14.27
C ASP A 140 -4.71 -19.29 15.25
N ALA A 141 -4.59 -18.02 15.68
CA ALA A 141 -3.57 -17.45 16.61
C ALA A 141 -2.08 -17.65 16.22
N LEU A 142 -1.77 -18.61 15.36
CA LEU A 142 -0.54 -18.73 14.60
C LEU A 142 -0.85 -18.22 13.18
N SER A 143 -0.22 -17.12 12.78
CA SER A 143 -0.23 -16.65 11.38
C SER A 143 0.40 -17.71 10.47
N ALA A 144 -0.43 -18.63 9.95
CA ALA A 144 0.03 -19.62 8.99
C ALA A 144 0.63 -18.89 7.78
N PRO A 145 1.80 -19.33 7.26
CA PRO A 145 2.40 -18.70 6.11
C PRO A 145 1.48 -18.79 4.90
N MET A 146 1.59 -17.82 3.98
CA MET A 146 0.84 -17.89 2.74
C MET A 146 1.29 -19.12 1.94
N ASP A 147 0.33 -19.98 1.59
CA ASP A 147 0.56 -21.04 0.60
C ASP A 147 0.76 -20.44 -0.81
N ASP A 148 1.28 -21.25 -1.73
CA ASP A 148 1.57 -20.80 -3.11
C ASP A 148 0.33 -20.24 -3.82
N VAL A 149 -0.86 -20.75 -3.51
CA VAL A 149 -2.12 -20.31 -4.12
C VAL A 149 -2.48 -18.92 -3.62
N LEU A 150 -2.40 -18.69 -2.31
CA LEU A 150 -2.66 -17.40 -1.68
C LEU A 150 -1.64 -16.35 -2.13
N LEU A 151 -0.35 -16.69 -2.15
CA LEU A 151 0.69 -15.77 -2.60
C LEU A 151 0.48 -15.36 -4.07
N LYS A 152 0.16 -16.32 -4.94
CA LYS A 152 -0.17 -16.06 -6.35
C LYS A 152 -1.44 -15.21 -6.48
N SER A 153 -2.43 -15.45 -5.63
CA SER A 153 -3.68 -14.66 -5.57
C SER A 153 -3.41 -13.20 -5.21
N VAL A 154 -2.62 -12.94 -4.17
CA VAL A 154 -2.20 -11.59 -3.77
C VAL A 154 -1.50 -10.87 -4.92
N ARG A 155 -0.55 -11.55 -5.59
CA ARG A 155 0.18 -10.98 -6.74
C ARG A 155 -0.72 -10.69 -7.93
N LEU A 156 -1.70 -11.54 -8.21
CA LEU A 156 -2.68 -11.30 -9.28
C LEU A 156 -3.53 -10.05 -9.01
N LEU A 157 -3.93 -9.83 -7.75
CA LEU A 157 -4.73 -8.66 -7.37
C LEU A 157 -3.97 -7.34 -7.56
N LYS A 158 -2.65 -7.33 -7.61
CA LYS A 158 -1.87 -6.14 -7.95
C LYS A 158 -2.24 -5.53 -9.30
N SER A 159 -2.42 -6.37 -10.32
CA SER A 159 -2.64 -5.96 -11.71
C SER A 159 -4.12 -5.98 -12.10
N ALA A 160 -4.87 -6.97 -11.62
CA ALA A 160 -6.28 -7.15 -11.95
C ALA A 160 -7.24 -6.63 -10.87
N GLY A 161 -6.73 -6.26 -9.70
CA GLY A 161 -7.55 -5.91 -8.55
C GLY A 161 -8.31 -4.61 -8.69
N ASN A 162 -9.28 -4.44 -7.80
CA ASN A 162 -10.14 -3.26 -7.71
C ASN A 162 -10.20 -2.76 -6.27
N LYS A 163 -11.12 -1.84 -5.99
CA LYS A 163 -11.35 -1.29 -4.64
C LYS A 163 -11.58 -2.36 -3.56
N THR A 164 -12.28 -3.45 -3.88
CA THR A 164 -12.48 -4.56 -2.94
C THR A 164 -11.16 -5.27 -2.66
N SER A 165 -10.33 -5.47 -3.70
CA SER A 165 -8.98 -6.04 -3.57
C SER A 165 -8.09 -5.19 -2.68
N PHE A 166 -8.10 -3.87 -2.88
CA PHE A 166 -7.39 -2.93 -2.00
C PHE A 166 -7.81 -3.12 -0.54
N ASN A 167 -9.12 -3.09 -0.25
CA ASN A 167 -9.62 -3.21 1.12
C ASN A 167 -9.18 -4.51 1.80
N VAL A 168 -9.30 -5.65 1.10
CA VAL A 168 -8.93 -6.95 1.66
C VAL A 168 -7.43 -7.01 1.99
N LEU A 169 -6.58 -6.56 1.07
CA LEU A 169 -5.12 -6.61 1.23
C LEU A 169 -4.62 -5.60 2.28
N PHE A 170 -5.16 -4.37 2.26
CA PHE A 170 -4.78 -3.31 3.18
C PHE A 170 -5.20 -3.64 4.61
N VAL A 171 -6.42 -4.16 4.81
CA VAL A 171 -6.88 -4.60 6.15
C VAL A 171 -6.05 -5.78 6.65
N ALA A 172 -5.64 -6.70 5.78
CA ALA A 172 -4.77 -7.81 6.17
C ALA A 172 -3.39 -7.33 6.67
N ASP A 173 -2.82 -6.28 6.05
CA ASP A 173 -1.57 -5.67 6.52
C ASP A 173 -1.77 -4.87 7.82
N LEU A 174 -2.83 -4.07 7.90
CA LEU A 174 -3.20 -3.31 9.10
C LEU A 174 -3.40 -4.21 10.32
N MET A 175 -4.08 -5.34 10.14
CA MET A 175 -4.28 -6.34 11.19
C MET A 175 -3.07 -7.27 11.40
N ASN A 176 -1.99 -7.07 10.63
CA ASN A 176 -0.77 -7.86 10.68
C ASN A 176 -1.03 -9.38 10.56
N ILE A 177 -1.95 -9.76 9.67
CA ILE A 177 -2.40 -11.15 9.50
C ILE A 177 -1.25 -12.06 9.05
N TRP A 178 -0.42 -11.57 8.12
CA TRP A 178 0.74 -12.29 7.57
C TRP A 178 2.03 -11.47 7.72
N PRO A 179 2.65 -11.45 8.92
CA PRO A 179 3.76 -10.56 9.22
C PRO A 179 5.00 -10.76 8.34
N GLY A 180 5.21 -12.00 7.85
CA GLY A 180 6.34 -12.34 6.97
C GLY A 180 6.12 -11.98 5.49
N TYR A 181 4.97 -11.41 5.13
CA TYR A 181 4.58 -11.11 3.74
C TYR A 181 4.16 -9.65 3.54
N LYS A 182 4.66 -8.75 4.40
CA LYS A 182 4.33 -7.31 4.32
C LYS A 182 4.73 -6.71 2.99
N ASP A 183 5.93 -7.02 2.51
CA ASP A 183 6.43 -6.51 1.24
C ASP A 183 5.55 -6.96 0.07
N GLU A 184 5.04 -8.21 0.08
CA GLU A 184 4.12 -8.68 -0.95
C GLU A 184 2.73 -8.04 -0.86
N LEU A 185 2.21 -7.80 0.34
CA LEU A 185 0.95 -7.07 0.51
C LEU A 185 1.10 -5.62 0.03
N GLU A 186 2.14 -4.92 0.48
CA GLU A 186 2.44 -3.54 0.09
C GLU A 186 2.70 -3.42 -1.43
N ASP A 187 3.39 -4.40 -2.03
CA ASP A 187 3.62 -4.47 -3.48
C ASP A 187 2.31 -4.58 -4.26
N ALA A 188 1.31 -5.29 -3.70
CA ALA A 188 0.01 -5.57 -4.30
C ALA A 188 -1.02 -4.46 -4.09
N PHE A 189 -1.23 -3.97 -2.86
CA PHE A 189 -2.24 -2.93 -2.60
C PHE A 189 -1.75 -1.52 -2.92
N GLY A 190 -0.43 -1.27 -2.89
CA GLY A 190 0.16 0.06 -3.10
C GLY A 190 -0.29 0.75 -4.40
N PRO A 191 -0.23 0.07 -5.57
CA PRO A 191 -0.76 0.62 -6.82
C PRO A 191 -2.27 0.89 -6.77
N LEU A 192 -3.04 0.00 -6.14
CA LEU A 192 -4.51 0.10 -6.03
C LEU A 192 -4.93 1.29 -5.17
N ALA A 193 -4.17 1.61 -4.12
CA ALA A 193 -4.42 2.71 -3.18
C ALA A 193 -4.62 4.07 -3.87
N ASN A 194 -3.93 4.30 -5.00
CA ASN A 194 -4.05 5.54 -5.76
C ASN A 194 -5.44 5.80 -6.34
N SER A 195 -6.24 4.74 -6.51
CA SER A 195 -7.64 4.81 -6.93
C SER A 195 -8.64 4.75 -5.76
N CYS A 196 -8.13 4.57 -4.52
CA CYS A 196 -8.92 4.31 -3.32
C CYS A 196 -8.71 5.36 -2.21
N GLY A 197 -8.26 6.57 -2.56
CA GLY A 197 -8.02 7.66 -1.60
C GLY A 197 -9.21 7.95 -0.66
N PRO A 198 -10.43 8.16 -1.19
CA PRO A 198 -11.62 8.41 -0.36
C PRO A 198 -11.93 7.27 0.62
N GLU A 199 -11.65 6.03 0.25
CA GLU A 199 -11.86 4.84 1.08
C GLU A 199 -10.89 4.80 2.26
N ILE A 200 -9.62 5.13 2.03
CA ILE A 200 -8.59 5.19 3.08
C ILE A 200 -8.96 6.28 4.10
N ILE A 201 -9.39 7.45 3.62
CA ILE A 201 -9.86 8.55 4.48
C ILE A 201 -11.07 8.10 5.30
N ARG A 202 -12.07 7.46 4.66
CA ARG A 202 -13.25 6.93 5.37
C ARG A 202 -12.89 5.88 6.41
N MET A 203 -11.93 5.00 6.09
CA MET A 203 -11.42 3.98 7.01
C MET A 203 -10.80 4.65 8.24
N MET A 204 -9.91 5.63 8.05
CA MET A 204 -9.33 6.38 9.16
C MET A 204 -10.38 7.03 10.07
N SER A 205 -11.49 7.55 9.52
CA SER A 205 -12.55 8.16 10.33
C SER A 205 -13.29 7.17 11.23
N SER A 206 -13.20 5.86 10.96
CA SER A 206 -13.96 4.81 11.64
C SER A 206 -13.15 3.97 12.64
N VAL A 207 -11.83 4.12 12.64
CA VAL A 207 -10.90 3.33 13.46
C VAL A 207 -10.42 4.11 14.69
N ARG A 208 -9.85 3.39 15.66
CA ARG A 208 -9.28 3.97 16.90
C ARG A 208 -7.99 4.74 16.61
N LEU A 209 -7.54 5.57 17.55
CA LEU A 209 -6.35 6.41 17.38
C LEU A 209 -5.09 5.59 17.04
N SER A 210 -4.86 4.48 17.74
CA SER A 210 -3.75 3.57 17.45
C SER A 210 -3.77 3.07 16.01
N GLU A 211 -4.93 2.66 15.51
CA GLU A 211 -5.12 2.17 14.14
C GLU A 211 -4.93 3.29 13.10
N LYS A 212 -5.26 4.56 13.43
CA LYS A 212 -4.94 5.70 12.56
C LYS A 212 -3.43 5.88 12.39
N ILE A 213 -2.66 5.72 13.47
CA ILE A 213 -1.20 5.80 13.43
C ILE A 213 -0.64 4.68 12.55
N ASP A 214 -1.13 3.45 12.73
CA ASP A 214 -0.73 2.30 11.90
C ASP A 214 -1.04 2.54 10.41
N ILE A 215 -2.21 3.10 10.09
CA ILE A 215 -2.57 3.47 8.72
C ILE A 215 -1.59 4.49 8.14
N LEU A 216 -1.24 5.55 8.89
CA LEU A 216 -0.27 6.54 8.44
C LEU A 216 1.12 5.92 8.21
N ASP A 217 1.53 4.99 9.06
CA ASP A 217 2.81 4.30 8.94
C ASP A 217 2.87 3.38 7.71
N ILE A 218 1.82 2.60 7.46
CA ILE A 218 1.69 1.77 6.25
C ILE A 218 1.74 2.66 5.00
N VAL A 219 0.97 3.75 4.99
CA VAL A 219 0.91 4.66 3.85
C VAL A 219 2.24 5.39 3.64
N ARG A 220 2.93 5.77 4.72
CA ARG A 220 4.25 6.42 4.66
C ARG A 220 5.28 5.52 4.01
N ARG A 221 5.41 4.26 4.47
CA ARG A 221 6.43 3.30 4.00
C ARG A 221 6.22 2.85 2.57
N ASN A 222 4.97 2.75 2.10
CA ASN A 222 4.69 2.28 0.76
C ASN A 222 4.99 3.34 -0.31
N GLU A 223 6.09 3.18 -1.06
CA GLU A 223 6.55 4.13 -2.09
C GLU A 223 5.61 4.22 -3.31
N LYS A 224 4.74 3.23 -3.52
CA LYS A 224 3.83 3.17 -4.66
C LYS A 224 2.57 4.00 -4.46
N ILE A 225 2.29 4.38 -3.21
CA ILE A 225 1.20 5.30 -2.89
C ILE A 225 1.66 6.72 -3.24
N SER A 226 0.87 7.42 -4.04
CA SER A 226 1.20 8.76 -4.50
C SER A 226 1.30 9.76 -3.35
N LYS A 227 2.22 10.73 -3.48
CA LYS A 227 2.38 11.83 -2.51
C LYS A 227 1.08 12.58 -2.24
N LYS A 228 0.20 12.67 -3.25
CA LYS A 228 -1.13 13.28 -3.12
C LYS A 228 -1.97 12.57 -2.04
N ILE A 229 -2.11 11.25 -2.14
CA ILE A 229 -2.89 10.48 -1.16
C ILE A 229 -2.24 10.56 0.23
N LYS A 230 -0.91 10.46 0.30
CA LYS A 230 -0.18 10.61 1.57
C LYS A 230 -0.45 11.97 2.23
N GLY A 231 -0.36 13.06 1.46
CA GLY A 231 -0.61 14.42 1.92
C GLY A 231 -2.06 14.66 2.33
N GLU A 232 -3.03 14.24 1.51
CA GLU A 232 -4.45 14.34 1.84
C GLU A 232 -4.80 13.56 3.11
N LEU A 233 -4.24 12.37 3.27
CA LEU A 233 -4.49 11.55 4.45
C LEU A 233 -3.92 12.19 5.72
N ALA A 234 -2.68 12.66 5.65
CA ALA A 234 -2.02 13.33 6.75
C ALA A 234 -2.70 14.66 7.12
N GLU A 235 -3.17 15.43 6.13
CA GLU A 235 -3.96 16.65 6.35
C GLU A 235 -5.25 16.34 7.12
N ASN A 236 -5.99 15.30 6.71
CA ASN A 236 -7.22 14.89 7.39
C ASN A 236 -6.95 14.37 8.82
N ALA A 237 -5.88 13.58 9.00
CA ALA A 237 -5.50 13.07 10.32
C ALA A 237 -5.10 14.21 11.27
N LEU A 238 -4.26 15.13 10.82
CA LEU A 238 -3.85 16.29 11.62
C LEU A 238 -5.06 17.16 11.97
N SER A 239 -5.89 17.51 10.97
CA SER A 239 -7.10 18.30 11.19
C SER A 239 -8.03 17.68 12.24
N ALA A 240 -8.25 16.37 12.19
CA ALA A 240 -9.11 15.66 13.13
C ALA A 240 -8.50 15.52 14.54
N SER A 241 -7.20 15.75 14.68
CA SER A 241 -6.48 15.68 15.96
C SER A 241 -6.28 17.04 16.63
N ILE A 242 -6.32 18.13 15.86
CA ILE A 242 -6.14 19.50 16.40
C ILE A 242 -7.46 20.23 16.64
N TYR A 243 -8.57 19.75 16.05
CA TYR A 243 -9.89 20.34 16.22
C TYR A 243 -10.87 19.34 16.85
N LYS A 244 -11.63 19.83 17.83
CA LYS A 244 -12.83 19.16 18.35
C LYS A 244 -13.96 19.20 17.33
N ALA A 245 -15.02 18.43 17.58
CA ALA A 245 -16.21 18.37 16.72
C ALA A 245 -16.94 19.72 16.57
N ASP A 246 -16.73 20.64 17.50
CA ASP A 246 -17.23 22.03 17.50
C ASP A 246 -16.24 23.05 16.91
N GLY A 247 -15.06 22.60 16.46
CA GLY A 247 -14.01 23.45 15.91
C GLY A 247 -13.09 24.08 16.94
N GLU A 248 -13.19 23.71 18.22
CA GLU A 248 -12.30 24.22 19.27
C GLU A 248 -10.96 23.46 19.31
N ILE A 249 -9.89 24.14 19.71
CA ILE A 249 -8.57 23.54 19.94
C ILE A 249 -8.58 22.85 21.33
N PRO A 250 -8.14 21.58 21.45
CA PRO A 250 -8.05 20.89 22.74
C PRO A 250 -7.15 21.59 23.75
N ALA A 251 -7.51 21.53 25.02
CA ALA A 251 -6.63 21.95 26.12
C ALA A 251 -5.53 20.91 26.39
N ALA A 252 -4.43 21.31 27.02
CA ALA A 252 -3.29 20.43 27.29
C ALA A 252 -3.68 19.17 28.08
N GLU A 253 -4.57 19.33 29.07
CA GLU A 253 -5.03 18.26 29.95
C GLU A 253 -5.94 17.24 29.23
N GLU A 254 -6.43 17.58 28.04
CA GLU A 254 -7.27 16.72 27.20
C GLU A 254 -6.45 15.97 26.14
N LEU A 255 -5.17 16.30 25.97
CA LEU A 255 -4.28 15.67 24.99
C LEU A 255 -3.74 14.35 25.56
N SER A 256 -4.18 13.22 24.99
CA SER A 256 -3.56 11.93 25.30
C SER A 256 -2.25 11.74 24.51
N PRO A 257 -1.31 10.92 25.00
CA PRO A 257 -0.08 10.60 24.26
C PRO A 257 -0.32 10.06 22.84
N GLU A 258 -1.43 9.35 22.64
CA GLU A 258 -1.83 8.84 21.32
C GLU A 258 -2.28 9.96 20.36
N HIS A 259 -2.94 11.01 20.86
CA HIS A 259 -3.28 12.19 20.05
C HIS A 259 -2.02 12.92 19.60
N VAL A 260 -1.09 13.13 20.52
CA VAL A 260 0.21 13.75 20.25
C VAL A 260 1.01 12.94 19.23
N GLN A 261 1.04 11.62 19.39
CA GLN A 261 1.71 10.75 18.41
C GLN A 261 1.07 10.84 17.02
N LEU A 262 -0.27 10.89 16.94
CA LEU A 262 -0.98 11.06 15.67
C LEU A 262 -0.65 12.41 15.01
N GLN A 263 -0.60 13.50 15.77
CA GLN A 263 -0.25 14.82 15.27
C GLN A 263 1.18 14.86 14.73
N LEU A 264 2.16 14.36 15.50
CA LEU A 264 3.56 14.30 15.07
C LEU A 264 3.75 13.43 13.82
N ALA A 265 3.09 12.26 13.76
CA ALA A 265 3.14 11.39 12.59
C ALA A 265 2.52 12.06 11.35
N SER A 266 1.40 12.76 11.53
CA SER A 266 0.73 13.49 10.46
C SER A 266 1.57 14.66 9.96
N LEU A 267 2.11 15.48 10.88
CA LEU A 267 3.00 16.59 10.55
C LEU A 267 4.24 16.10 9.78
N LYS A 268 4.85 15.01 10.24
CA LYS A 268 6.01 14.43 9.57
C LYS A 268 5.67 14.00 8.15
N LEU A 269 4.52 13.34 7.95
CA LEU A 269 4.10 12.90 6.62
C LEU A 269 3.75 14.09 5.69
N ILE A 270 3.15 15.17 6.21
CA ILE A 270 2.92 16.43 5.48
C ILE A 270 4.25 17.05 5.03
N SER A 271 5.24 17.10 5.92
CA SER A 271 6.60 17.59 5.64
C SER A 271 7.31 16.74 4.58
N ASP A 272 7.31 15.41 4.73
CA ASP A 272 7.95 14.48 3.78
C ASP A 272 7.35 14.54 2.38
N THR A 273 6.05 14.83 2.30
CA THR A 273 5.32 14.98 1.03
C THR A 273 5.37 16.39 0.46
N GLN A 274 5.89 17.37 1.22
CA GLN A 274 5.90 18.79 0.88
C GLN A 274 4.49 19.31 0.55
N TRP A 275 3.51 18.88 1.35
CA TRP A 275 2.09 19.10 1.08
C TRP A 275 1.64 20.51 1.49
N THR A 276 1.89 21.49 0.62
CA THR A 276 1.66 22.93 0.88
C THR A 276 0.20 23.32 1.05
N ARG A 277 -0.76 22.49 0.61
CA ARG A 277 -2.19 22.72 0.88
C ARG A 277 -2.48 22.80 2.39
N ALA A 278 -1.74 22.05 3.20
CA ALA A 278 -1.87 22.06 4.65
C ALA A 278 -1.05 23.17 5.36
N SER A 279 -0.32 24.02 4.61
CA SER A 279 0.65 24.98 5.17
C SER A 279 0.08 25.92 6.25
N LYS A 280 -1.15 26.41 6.05
CA LYS A 280 -1.84 27.24 7.05
C LYS A 280 -2.17 26.44 8.31
N MET A 281 -2.78 25.27 8.16
CA MET A 281 -3.09 24.38 9.28
C MET A 281 -1.84 23.94 10.07
N VAL A 282 -0.75 23.64 9.36
CA VAL A 282 0.53 23.28 9.98
C VAL A 282 1.12 24.46 10.76
N THR A 283 0.99 25.68 10.25
CA THR A 283 1.40 26.89 10.99
C THR A 283 0.53 27.09 12.23
N ASP A 284 -0.78 26.85 12.11
CA ASP A 284 -1.74 26.94 13.23
C ASP A 284 -1.58 25.81 14.26
N TYR A 285 -0.88 24.72 13.93
CA TYR A 285 -0.50 23.67 14.88
C TYR A 285 0.68 24.08 15.78
N PHE A 286 1.50 25.06 15.40
CA PHE A 286 2.67 25.46 16.19
C PHE A 286 2.35 25.80 17.67
N PRO A 287 1.32 26.60 17.99
CA PRO A 287 0.94 26.87 19.38
C PRO A 287 0.54 25.61 20.17
N ILE A 288 -0.05 24.62 19.50
CA ILE A 288 -0.44 23.34 20.10
C ILE A 288 0.81 22.52 20.41
N ALA A 289 1.73 22.37 19.45
CA ALA A 289 3.01 21.71 19.66
C ALA A 289 3.82 22.35 20.78
N ARG A 290 3.78 23.68 20.89
CA ARG A 290 4.41 24.42 21.99
C ARG A 290 3.77 24.08 23.33
N LEU A 291 2.44 24.06 23.42
CA LEU A 291 1.71 23.69 24.63
C LEU A 291 2.01 22.25 25.07
N GLU A 292 2.09 21.32 24.11
CA GLU A 292 2.47 19.92 24.33
C GLU A 292 3.90 19.81 24.88
N TYR A 293 4.82 20.63 24.37
CA TYR A 293 6.19 20.69 24.86
C TYR A 293 6.28 21.25 26.28
N GLU A 294 5.62 22.38 26.55
CA GLU A 294 5.57 23.01 27.87
C GLU A 294 4.90 22.10 28.92
N SER A 295 3.95 21.27 28.48
CA SER A 295 3.28 20.26 29.32
C SER A 295 4.04 18.94 29.44
N SER A 296 5.27 18.85 28.89
CA SER A 296 6.10 17.63 28.88
C SER A 296 5.46 16.41 28.20
N LEU A 297 4.50 16.62 27.29
CA LEU A 297 3.88 15.56 26.48
C LEU A 297 4.77 15.15 25.30
N ILE A 298 5.61 16.07 24.82
CA ILE A 298 6.66 15.80 23.83
C ILE A 298 8.04 16.18 24.36
N THR A 299 9.04 15.44 23.91
CA THR A 299 10.44 15.72 24.25
C THR A 299 10.98 16.94 23.48
N PRO A 300 12.06 17.58 23.97
CA PRO A 300 12.71 18.67 23.22
C PRO A 300 13.13 18.28 21.80
N VAL A 301 13.54 17.02 21.59
CA VAL A 301 13.91 16.49 20.27
C VAL A 301 12.70 16.41 19.34
N GLN A 302 11.56 15.93 19.85
CA GLN A 302 10.32 15.88 19.06
C GLN A 302 9.81 17.29 18.74
N PHE A 303 9.88 18.22 19.68
CA PHE A 303 9.46 19.61 19.43
C PHE A 303 10.37 20.32 18.43
N ALA A 304 11.70 20.13 18.52
CA ALA A 304 12.64 20.61 17.51
C ALA A 304 12.33 20.02 16.12
N GLN A 305 12.08 18.71 16.04
CA GLN A 305 11.67 18.08 14.79
C GLN A 305 10.37 18.68 14.22
N ALA A 306 9.37 18.92 15.08
CA ALA A 306 8.11 19.55 14.67
C ALA A 306 8.33 20.98 14.12
N ILE A 307 9.21 21.79 14.72
CA ILE A 307 9.57 23.12 14.19
C ILE A 307 10.16 22.99 12.78
N GLY A 308 11.07 22.04 12.57
CA GLY A 308 11.65 21.77 11.25
C GLY A 308 10.61 21.33 10.23
N ASP A 309 9.70 20.43 10.62
CA ASP A 309 8.62 19.95 9.75
C ASP A 309 7.60 21.05 9.42
N ILE A 310 7.31 21.96 10.35
CA ILE A 310 6.45 23.14 10.11
C ILE A 310 7.11 24.07 9.10
N ALA A 311 8.40 24.36 9.28
CA ALA A 311 9.16 25.22 8.38
C ALA A 311 9.27 24.65 6.96
N ALA A 312 9.31 23.32 6.81
CA ALA A 312 9.40 22.64 5.53
C ALA A 312 8.17 22.84 4.62
N VAL A 313 7.00 23.15 5.20
CA VAL A 313 5.75 23.42 4.47
C VAL A 313 5.20 24.82 4.75
N ALA A 314 6.09 25.76 5.07
CA ALA A 314 5.74 27.09 5.54
C ALA A 314 4.82 27.88 4.60
N CYS A 315 4.04 28.77 5.22
CA CYS A 315 3.27 29.82 4.56
C CYS A 315 3.83 31.21 4.92
N ALA A 316 3.17 32.28 4.45
CA ALA A 316 3.60 33.65 4.68
C ALA A 316 3.65 34.05 6.17
N GLU A 317 2.89 33.36 7.03
CA GLU A 317 2.80 33.68 8.47
C GLU A 317 3.79 32.89 9.32
N THR A 318 4.35 31.78 8.80
CA THR A 318 5.24 30.89 9.57
C THR A 318 6.47 31.61 10.10
N GLY A 319 7.06 32.50 9.29
CA GLY A 319 8.22 33.30 9.71
C GLY A 319 7.90 34.23 10.88
N GLN A 320 6.72 34.87 10.88
CA GLN A 320 6.27 35.72 11.98
C GLN A 320 6.01 34.92 13.26
N VAL A 321 5.38 33.74 13.15
CA VAL A 321 5.10 32.85 14.29
C VAL A 321 6.40 32.39 14.94
N LEU A 322 7.35 31.90 14.15
CA LEU A 322 8.64 31.43 14.66
C LEU A 322 9.50 32.59 15.20
N SER A 323 9.44 33.77 14.59
CA SER A 323 10.13 34.97 15.09
C SER A 323 9.61 35.40 16.45
N SER A 324 8.29 35.39 16.62
CA SER A 324 7.64 35.68 17.91
C SER A 324 8.02 34.65 18.99
N TYR A 325 8.23 33.40 18.59
CA TYR A 325 8.72 32.39 19.53
C TYR A 325 10.19 32.57 19.88
N LEU A 326 11.04 32.97 18.94
CA LEU A 326 12.44 33.31 19.23
C LEU A 326 12.54 34.50 20.20
N ASP A 327 11.70 35.51 20.05
CA ASP A 327 11.58 36.62 21.02
C ASP A 327 11.25 36.11 22.44
N PHE A 328 10.30 35.18 22.53
CA PHE A 328 9.97 34.54 23.81
C PHE A 328 11.18 33.78 24.40
N LEU A 329 11.89 32.98 23.60
CA LEU A 329 13.08 32.23 24.07
C LEU A 329 14.19 33.18 24.54
N ASN A 330 14.39 34.30 23.83
CA ASN A 330 15.35 35.31 24.23
C ASN A 330 15.03 35.92 25.60
N LYS A 331 13.75 36.20 25.88
CA LYS A 331 13.32 36.70 27.21
C LYS A 331 13.50 35.66 28.31
N CYS A 332 13.31 34.37 28.02
CA CYS A 332 13.62 33.28 28.94
C CYS A 332 15.12 33.25 29.29
N MET A 333 15.99 33.38 28.27
CA MET A 333 17.45 33.44 28.45
C MET A 333 17.90 34.61 29.35
N GLU A 334 17.19 35.74 29.32
CA GLU A 334 17.44 36.87 30.22
C GLU A 334 16.99 36.63 31.66
N SER A 335 16.03 35.74 31.87
CA SER A 335 15.29 35.58 33.13
C SER A 335 15.75 34.39 33.97
N ASP A 336 17.01 33.97 33.84
CA ASP A 336 17.61 32.77 34.45
C ASP A 336 16.89 31.44 34.12
N ASP A 337 16.00 31.43 33.12
CA ASP A 337 15.29 30.25 32.61
C ASP A 337 15.83 29.88 31.22
N ALA A 338 17.06 29.36 31.19
CA ALA A 338 17.75 29.09 29.94
C ALA A 338 16.98 28.07 29.07
N PRO A 339 16.58 28.44 27.84
CA PRO A 339 15.83 27.54 26.98
C PRO A 339 16.70 26.38 26.49
N VAL A 340 16.06 25.25 26.15
CA VAL A 340 16.76 24.06 25.66
C VAL A 340 17.41 24.36 24.30
N GLU A 341 18.73 24.18 24.24
CA GLU A 341 19.56 24.50 23.06
C GLU A 341 19.04 23.92 21.74
N ALA A 342 18.64 22.64 21.73
CA ALA A 342 18.11 21.99 20.53
C ALA A 342 16.86 22.68 19.97
N VAL A 343 16.01 23.22 20.85
CA VAL A 343 14.80 23.95 20.45
C VAL A 343 15.19 25.29 19.84
N VAL A 344 16.09 26.04 20.49
CA VAL A 344 16.58 27.33 20.01
C VAL A 344 17.24 27.19 18.64
N LEU A 345 18.14 26.20 18.48
CA LEU A 345 18.79 25.89 17.21
C LEU A 345 17.77 25.57 16.11
N SER A 346 16.74 24.80 16.42
CA SER A 346 15.71 24.45 15.43
C SER A 346 14.93 25.68 14.96
N VAL A 347 14.58 26.59 15.87
CA VAL A 347 13.89 27.85 15.52
C VAL A 347 14.79 28.72 14.64
N ILE A 348 16.06 28.90 15.01
CA ILE A 348 17.02 29.71 14.26
C ILE A 348 17.23 29.14 12.84
N ASN A 349 17.44 27.82 12.73
CA ASN A 349 17.64 27.16 11.45
C ASN A 349 16.40 27.25 10.57
N ALA A 350 15.20 27.09 11.15
CA ALA A 350 13.95 27.29 10.45
C ALA A 350 13.82 28.72 9.91
N LEU A 351 14.06 29.74 10.75
CA LEU A 351 13.99 31.15 10.33
C LEU A 351 15.00 31.50 9.23
N GLY A 352 16.24 31.00 9.34
CA GLY A 352 17.25 31.15 8.29
C GLY A 352 16.82 30.52 6.97
N GLY A 353 16.28 29.29 7.02
CA GLY A 353 15.76 28.59 5.84
C GLY A 353 14.58 29.29 5.17
N LEU A 354 13.68 29.89 5.96
CA LEU A 354 12.57 30.71 5.43
C LEU A 354 13.07 32.00 4.79
N GLY A 355 14.14 32.59 5.35
CA GLY A 355 14.72 33.84 4.88
C GLY A 355 13.81 35.05 5.13
N ASP A 356 12.94 34.98 6.13
CA ASP A 356 11.97 36.03 6.44
C ASP A 356 12.63 37.19 7.22
N LYS A 357 12.61 38.40 6.66
CA LYS A 357 13.20 39.60 7.26
C LYS A 357 12.62 39.98 8.63
N THR A 358 11.41 39.53 8.96
CA THR A 358 10.80 39.76 10.28
C THR A 358 11.60 39.13 11.42
N ALA A 359 12.45 38.15 11.11
CA ALA A 359 13.33 37.48 12.07
C ALA A 359 14.60 38.28 12.42
N PHE A 360 14.94 39.34 11.66
CA PHE A 360 16.25 40.01 11.74
C PHE A 360 16.58 40.49 13.16
N ASP A 361 15.69 41.26 13.79
CA ASP A 361 15.95 41.84 15.11
C ASP A 361 16.11 40.75 16.18
N TYR A 362 15.29 39.70 16.12
CA TYR A 362 15.32 38.60 17.09
C TYR A 362 16.54 37.70 16.92
N LEU A 363 16.97 37.42 15.68
CA LEU A 363 18.20 36.69 15.39
C LEU A 363 19.45 37.50 15.77
N LEU A 364 19.44 38.81 15.54
CA LEU A 364 20.52 39.69 16.00
C LEU A 364 20.59 39.69 17.53
N TYR A 365 19.44 39.68 18.21
CA TYR A 365 19.39 39.68 19.67
C TYR A 365 20.05 38.45 20.30
N VAL A 366 19.89 37.27 19.68
CA VAL A 366 20.59 36.03 20.09
C VAL A 366 22.10 36.23 20.17
N THR A 367 22.69 37.07 19.31
CA THR A 367 24.15 37.30 19.30
C THR A 367 24.67 38.17 20.44
N TYR A 368 23.78 38.82 21.19
CA TYR A 368 24.12 39.65 22.35
C TYR A 368 23.85 38.96 23.69
N LEU A 369 23.06 37.88 23.69
CA LEU A 369 22.73 37.09 24.88
C LEU A 369 23.79 36.01 25.14
N ASP A 370 23.83 35.49 26.37
CA ASP A 370 24.80 34.48 26.82
C ASP A 370 24.44 33.06 26.36
N TYR A 371 24.07 32.92 25.09
CA TYR A 371 23.82 31.62 24.46
C TYR A 371 25.14 30.88 24.20
N PRO A 372 25.09 29.53 24.11
CA PRO A 372 26.23 28.74 23.63
C PRO A 372 26.72 29.19 22.25
N GLN A 373 28.03 29.05 22.02
CA GLN A 373 28.68 29.47 20.77
C GLN A 373 28.03 28.86 19.52
N GLU A 374 27.56 27.61 19.61
CA GLU A 374 26.85 26.92 18.53
C GLU A 374 25.56 27.64 18.13
N VAL A 375 24.77 28.10 19.12
CA VAL A 375 23.56 28.90 18.90
C VAL A 375 23.88 30.27 18.31
N THR A 376 24.91 30.94 18.81
CA THR A 376 25.35 32.23 18.27
C THR A 376 25.81 32.12 16.81
N ASP A 377 26.54 31.07 16.46
CA ASP A 377 27.01 30.84 15.10
C ASP A 377 25.86 30.45 14.16
N ALA A 378 24.90 29.66 14.64
CA ALA A 378 23.66 29.38 13.91
C ALA A 378 22.88 30.68 13.63
N ALA A 379 22.76 31.59 14.61
CA ALA A 379 22.07 32.87 14.43
C ALA A 379 22.75 33.76 13.39
N ARG A 380 24.09 33.84 13.41
CA ARG A 380 24.88 34.56 12.40
C ARG A 380 24.67 33.99 11.00
N ASN A 381 24.64 32.66 10.87
CA ASN A 381 24.38 32.00 9.60
C ASN A 381 22.95 32.26 9.11
N ALA A 382 21.96 32.20 9.99
CA ALA A 382 20.56 32.50 9.66
C ALA A 382 20.38 33.95 9.21
N LEU A 383 21.02 34.94 9.87
CA LEU A 383 21.02 36.35 9.45
C LEU A 383 21.53 36.54 8.02
N ALA A 384 22.56 35.79 7.61
CA ALA A 384 23.11 35.85 6.27
C ALA A 384 22.17 35.25 5.19
N GLN A 385 21.19 34.42 5.60
CA GLN A 385 20.23 33.77 4.69
C GLN A 385 18.93 34.57 4.51
N LEU A 386 18.74 35.65 5.28
CA LEU A 386 17.55 36.49 5.18
C LEU A 386 17.47 37.19 3.81
N LYS A 387 16.26 37.23 3.25
CA LYS A 387 15.95 37.87 1.97
C LYS A 387 15.32 39.23 2.23
N TRP A 388 15.87 40.27 1.60
CA TRP A 388 15.52 41.67 1.84
C TRP A 388 14.42 42.20 0.92
#